data_AF-A0A9K3M1L7-F1
#
_entry.id   AF-A0A9K3M1L7-F1
#
_cell.length_a   1.000
_cell.length_b   1.000
_cell.length_c   1.000
_cell.angle_alpha   90.00
_cell.angle_beta   90.00
_cell.angle_gamma   90.00
#
_symmetry.space_group_name_H-M   'P 1'
#
loop_
_entity.id
_entity.type
_entity.pdbx_description
1 polymer ?
#
loop_
_entity_poly.entity_id
_entity_poly.type
_entity_poly.pdbx_seq_one_letter_code
_entity_poly.pdbx_strand_id
1 'polypeptide(L)'
;MKINLYSVVALAGSASAFAPISKPAVTTTSLYGTSTRGDFLNQIATSLVVAGGLSTAFPSVANAGWATGPGSAVLDPKEAIIDEDILKSGPVQQALKDVTSYASIVTDMKSALQKDSQVNLGPVIKKTFDFSKLRADLNTLNSAFDEETQRGTDRLIRGILQDLTELEVANAQKEGIPRSEIRVAKMNAKLDKLQGAFNEYLKFAQS
;
A
#
# COMPACT_ATOMS: atom_id res chain seq x y z
N MET A 1 3.71 -1.43 -91.18
CA MET A 1 2.71 -0.36 -90.98
C MET A 1 2.46 -0.25 -89.47
N LYS A 2 2.51 0.97 -88.93
CA LYS A 2 2.33 1.27 -87.50
C LYS A 2 0.91 0.93 -87.03
N ILE A 3 0.73 0.63 -85.74
CA ILE A 3 -0.22 1.30 -84.80
C ILE A 3 0.07 0.77 -83.38
N ASN A 4 0.31 1.70 -82.45
CA ASN A 4 0.40 1.49 -81.00
C ASN A 4 -1.01 1.47 -80.41
N LEU A 5 -1.27 0.64 -79.38
CA LEU A 5 -2.38 0.88 -78.46
C LEU A 5 -1.88 0.76 -77.00
N TYR A 6 -1.96 1.90 -76.31
CA TYR A 6 -1.68 2.08 -74.90
C TYR A 6 -2.78 1.43 -74.05
N SER A 7 -2.41 0.61 -73.07
CA SER A 7 -3.34 0.14 -72.03
C SER A 7 -3.24 1.05 -70.80
N VAL A 8 -4.29 1.83 -70.57
CA VAL A 8 -4.52 2.61 -69.35
C VAL A 8 -5.08 1.67 -68.29
N VAL A 9 -4.31 1.38 -67.24
CA VAL A 9 -4.82 0.70 -66.04
C VAL A 9 -5.48 1.74 -65.16
N ALA A 10 -6.81 1.68 -65.07
CA ALA A 10 -7.60 2.46 -64.12
C ALA A 10 -7.46 1.83 -62.72
N LEU A 11 -6.88 2.58 -61.78
CA LEU A 11 -6.82 2.26 -60.37
C LEU A 11 -8.18 2.61 -59.74
N ALA A 12 -9.02 1.60 -59.51
CA ALA A 12 -10.24 1.74 -58.73
C ALA A 12 -9.87 1.85 -57.24
N GLY A 13 -9.80 3.08 -56.73
CA GLY A 13 -9.68 3.35 -55.30
C GLY A 13 -11.01 3.06 -54.60
N SER A 14 -11.01 2.07 -53.72
CA SER A 14 -12.16 1.76 -52.86
C SER A 14 -12.32 2.84 -51.79
N ALA A 15 -13.42 3.59 -51.86
CA ALA A 15 -13.86 4.49 -50.81
C ALA A 15 -14.44 3.67 -49.64
N SER A 16 -13.71 3.59 -48.54
CA SER A 16 -14.22 3.08 -47.26
C SER A 16 -13.54 3.81 -46.10
N ALA A 17 -13.57 5.14 -46.15
CA ALA A 17 -13.31 5.99 -45.00
C ALA A 17 -14.64 6.62 -44.57
N PHE A 18 -14.91 6.65 -43.27
CA PHE A 18 -16.12 7.14 -42.59
C PHE A 18 -17.23 6.10 -42.35
N ALA A 19 -16.94 5.13 -41.48
CA ALA A 19 -17.94 4.59 -40.55
C ALA A 19 -17.58 5.09 -39.13
N PRO A 20 -18.57 5.52 -38.30
CA PRO A 20 -18.30 6.03 -36.96
C PRO A 20 -17.82 4.90 -36.04
N ILE A 21 -16.67 5.11 -35.39
CA ILE A 21 -16.13 4.22 -34.36
C ILE A 21 -17.08 4.23 -33.17
N SER A 22 -17.71 3.08 -32.91
CA SER A 22 -18.46 2.81 -31.68
C SER A 22 -17.56 3.08 -30.48
N LYS A 23 -17.92 4.03 -29.62
CA LYS A 23 -17.20 4.27 -28.35
C LYS A 23 -17.25 2.99 -27.51
N PRO A 24 -16.12 2.48 -26.99
CA PRO A 24 -16.16 1.38 -26.04
C PRO A 24 -16.92 1.82 -24.78
N ALA A 25 -17.80 0.94 -24.30
CA ALA A 25 -18.55 1.15 -23.08
C ALA A 25 -17.59 1.34 -21.90
N VAL A 26 -17.73 2.47 -21.21
CA VAL A 26 -17.04 2.73 -19.95
C VAL A 26 -17.58 1.73 -18.94
N THR A 27 -16.79 0.69 -18.67
CA THR A 27 -17.06 -0.22 -17.55
C THR A 27 -16.69 0.54 -16.29
N THR A 28 -17.69 1.01 -15.55
CA THR A 28 -17.53 1.49 -14.19
C THR A 28 -17.12 0.32 -13.31
N THR A 29 -15.82 0.14 -13.08
CA THR A 29 -15.32 -0.68 -11.98
C THR A 29 -15.61 0.05 -10.68
N SER A 30 -16.70 -0.32 -10.00
CA SER A 30 -16.89 0.04 -8.59
C SER A 30 -15.80 -0.66 -7.78
N LEU A 31 -14.76 0.10 -7.43
CA LEU A 31 -13.66 -0.37 -6.59
C LEU A 31 -14.08 -0.29 -5.11
N TYR A 32 -14.95 -1.21 -4.68
CA TYR A 32 -15.12 -1.55 -3.28
C TYR A 32 -14.75 -3.03 -3.11
N GLY A 33 -13.46 -3.31 -3.26
CA GLY A 33 -12.89 -4.57 -2.84
C GLY A 33 -12.15 -4.34 -1.53
N THR A 34 -12.83 -4.52 -0.40
CA THR A 34 -12.17 -4.82 0.87
C THR A 34 -11.28 -6.02 0.61
N SER A 35 -9.97 -5.80 0.47
CA SER A 35 -9.03 -6.89 0.24
C SER A 35 -9.06 -7.77 1.48
N THR A 36 -9.56 -9.00 1.32
CA THR A 36 -9.67 -9.93 2.44
C THR A 36 -8.33 -10.63 2.65
N ARG A 37 -8.07 -11.12 3.87
CA ARG A 37 -6.88 -11.93 4.16
C ARG A 37 -6.72 -13.13 3.22
N GLY A 38 -7.84 -13.69 2.74
CA GLY A 38 -7.85 -14.75 1.73
C GLY A 38 -7.27 -14.30 0.39
N ASP A 39 -7.58 -13.09 -0.07
CA ASP A 39 -7.01 -12.51 -1.30
C ASP A 39 -5.50 -12.31 -1.17
N PHE A 40 -5.03 -11.86 0.00
CA PHE A 40 -3.61 -11.72 0.28
C PHE A 40 -2.87 -13.07 0.24
N LEU A 41 -3.41 -14.11 0.89
CA LEU A 41 -2.80 -15.43 0.90
C LEU A 41 -2.74 -16.05 -0.51
N ASN A 42 -3.81 -15.89 -1.30
CA ASN A 42 -3.84 -16.35 -2.69
C ASN A 42 -2.85 -15.61 -3.59
N GLN A 43 -2.66 -14.31 -3.36
CA GLN A 43 -1.75 -13.48 -4.12
C GLN A 43 -0.27 -13.77 -3.82
N ILE A 44 0.06 -14.22 -2.61
CA ILE A 44 1.42 -14.64 -2.25
C ILE A 44 1.71 -16.07 -2.70
N ALA A 45 0.72 -16.98 -2.57
CA ALA A 45 0.89 -18.38 -2.95
C ALA A 45 1.23 -18.59 -4.43
N THR A 46 0.86 -17.65 -5.31
CA THR A 46 1.13 -17.72 -6.75
C THR A 46 2.55 -17.29 -7.16
N SER A 47 3.41 -16.87 -6.22
CA SER A 47 4.74 -16.29 -6.52
C SER A 47 5.95 -17.14 -6.07
N LEU A 48 5.73 -18.37 -5.58
CA LEU A 48 6.79 -19.16 -4.93
C LEU A 48 7.62 -19.99 -5.93
N VAL A 49 8.84 -19.56 -6.23
CA VAL A 49 9.93 -20.41 -6.75
C VAL A 49 11.06 -20.42 -5.73
N VAL A 50 11.24 -21.55 -5.05
CA VAL A 50 12.16 -21.73 -3.92
C VAL A 50 13.56 -22.09 -4.42
N ALA A 51 14.56 -21.27 -4.10
CA ALA A 51 15.97 -21.66 -4.06
C ALA A 51 16.59 -21.10 -2.77
N GLY A 52 17.02 -22.01 -1.87
CA GLY A 52 17.38 -21.69 -0.49
C GLY A 52 18.83 -21.28 -0.24
N GLY A 53 19.10 -20.82 0.99
CA GLY A 53 20.42 -20.90 1.62
C GLY A 53 20.86 -19.69 2.48
N LEU A 54 21.08 -19.98 3.77
CA LEU A 54 22.04 -19.40 4.72
C LEU A 54 21.73 -18.12 5.54
N SER A 55 22.45 -18.00 6.66
CA SER A 55 22.00 -17.58 7.98
C SER A 55 22.71 -16.35 8.58
N THR A 56 21.97 -15.67 9.48
CA THR A 56 22.38 -14.88 10.67
C THR A 56 23.29 -13.66 10.53
N ALA A 57 22.68 -12.47 10.65
CA ALA A 57 22.96 -11.45 11.68
C ALA A 57 22.01 -10.26 11.49
N PHE A 58 21.07 -10.03 12.42
CA PHE A 58 20.18 -8.86 12.38
C PHE A 58 20.84 -7.69 13.12
N PRO A 59 21.16 -6.55 12.47
CA PRO A 59 21.52 -5.34 13.20
C PRO A 59 20.28 -4.78 13.90
N SER A 60 20.50 -4.19 15.08
CA SER A 60 19.46 -3.67 15.97
C SER A 60 18.46 -2.76 15.27
N VAL A 61 17.19 -2.90 15.63
CA VAL A 61 16.10 -1.98 15.32
C VAL A 61 16.53 -0.53 15.56
N ALA A 62 16.63 0.24 14.48
CA ALA A 62 16.88 1.67 14.55
C ALA A 62 15.67 2.35 15.21
N ASN A 63 15.88 2.88 16.41
CA ASN A 63 14.89 3.63 17.18
C ASN A 63 14.47 4.88 16.39
N ALA A 64 13.17 5.05 16.24
CA ALA A 64 12.61 6.07 15.36
C ALA A 64 12.56 7.41 16.11
N GLY A 65 13.53 8.28 15.84
CA GLY A 65 13.68 9.61 16.46
C GLY A 65 12.55 10.62 16.20
N TRP A 66 11.38 10.19 15.71
CA TRP A 66 10.19 11.04 15.58
C TRP A 66 9.46 11.22 16.94
N ALA A 67 9.75 10.37 17.93
CA ALA A 67 9.13 10.39 19.26
C ALA A 67 9.76 11.40 20.24
N THR A 68 10.84 12.10 19.89
CA THR A 68 11.64 12.89 20.86
C THR A 68 11.69 14.40 20.56
N GLY A 69 10.82 14.91 19.68
CA GLY A 69 10.76 16.35 19.39
C GLY A 69 9.96 17.12 20.45
N PRO A 70 10.43 18.29 20.94
CA PRO A 70 9.77 19.05 21.99
C PRO A 70 8.45 19.61 21.47
N GLY A 71 7.34 19.05 21.89
CA GLY A 71 6.00 19.56 21.62
C GLY A 71 5.07 19.08 22.71
N SER A 72 4.13 19.93 23.11
CA SER A 72 3.10 19.67 24.12
C SER A 72 2.19 18.47 23.85
N ALA A 73 2.37 17.78 22.72
CA ALA A 73 1.51 16.73 22.23
C ALA A 73 1.47 15.54 23.20
N VAL A 74 0.30 14.92 23.33
CA VAL A 74 0.19 13.64 24.03
C VAL A 74 0.94 12.59 23.21
N LEU A 75 2.06 12.12 23.78
CA LEU A 75 2.91 11.10 23.17
C LEU A 75 2.73 9.74 23.85
N ASP A 76 2.20 9.70 25.08
CA ASP A 76 1.83 8.47 25.76
C ASP A 76 0.36 8.15 25.47
N PRO A 77 0.04 7.01 24.84
CA PRO A 77 -1.34 6.58 24.65
C PRO A 77 -2.17 6.59 25.94
N LYS A 78 -1.56 6.40 27.11
CA LYS A 78 -2.28 6.39 28.41
C LYS A 78 -2.80 7.75 28.84
N GLU A 79 -2.24 8.82 28.29
CA GLU A 79 -2.66 10.19 28.56
C GLU A 79 -3.66 10.67 27.49
N ALA A 80 -4.04 9.79 26.56
CA ALA A 80 -4.98 10.12 25.49
C ALA A 80 -6.38 10.38 26.06
N ILE A 81 -7.00 11.45 25.58
CA ILE A 81 -8.40 11.74 25.87
C ILE A 81 -9.21 11.36 24.64
N ILE A 82 -10.21 10.51 24.86
CA ILE A 82 -11.05 9.95 23.80
C ILE A 82 -12.50 10.42 24.02
N ASP A 83 -13.12 10.92 22.96
CA ASP A 83 -14.57 11.10 22.87
C ASP A 83 -15.21 9.72 22.59
N GLU A 84 -15.75 9.14 23.64
CA GLU A 84 -16.40 7.82 23.65
C GLU A 84 -17.64 7.74 22.75
N ASP A 85 -18.34 8.84 22.51
CA ASP A 85 -19.54 8.87 21.67
C ASP A 85 -19.13 8.89 20.19
N ILE A 86 -18.10 9.68 19.84
CA ILE A 86 -17.49 9.67 18.51
C ILE A 86 -16.81 8.33 18.24
N LEU A 87 -16.09 7.76 19.22
CA LEU A 87 -15.42 6.47 19.08
C LEU A 87 -16.41 5.36 18.73
N LYS A 88 -17.60 5.36 19.36
CA LYS A 88 -18.66 4.36 19.11
C LYS A 88 -19.43 4.59 17.82
N SER A 89 -19.19 5.71 17.12
CA SER A 89 -19.86 5.99 15.86
C SER A 89 -19.51 4.96 14.78
N GLY A 90 -20.46 4.65 13.90
CA GLY A 90 -20.27 3.69 12.81
C GLY A 90 -19.05 3.97 11.93
N PRO A 91 -18.81 5.21 11.48
CA PRO A 91 -17.64 5.55 10.68
C PRO A 91 -16.32 5.33 11.41
N VAL A 92 -16.22 5.73 12.68
CA VAL A 92 -14.98 5.57 13.46
C VAL A 92 -14.71 4.10 13.79
N GLN A 93 -15.74 3.32 14.12
CA GLN A 93 -15.62 1.88 14.32
C GLN A 93 -15.18 1.16 13.04
N GLN A 94 -15.66 1.60 11.87
CA GLN A 94 -15.20 1.06 10.59
C GLN A 94 -13.74 1.43 10.33
N ALA A 95 -13.36 2.68 10.57
CA ALA A 95 -11.98 3.14 10.45
C ALA A 95 -11.05 2.34 11.38
N LEU A 96 -11.44 2.10 12.64
CA LEU A 96 -10.69 1.30 13.60
C LEU A 96 -10.47 -0.14 13.10
N LYS A 97 -11.49 -0.76 12.52
CA LYS A 97 -11.38 -2.10 11.91
C LYS A 97 -10.42 -2.09 10.72
N ASP A 98 -10.52 -1.09 9.85
CA ASP A 98 -9.67 -0.97 8.67
C ASP A 98 -8.20 -0.74 9.08
N VAL A 99 -7.93 0.15 10.05
CA VAL A 99 -6.59 0.39 10.61
C VAL A 99 -6.02 -0.88 11.27
N THR A 100 -6.84 -1.63 12.01
CA THR A 100 -6.43 -2.92 12.57
C THR A 100 -6.10 -3.94 11.47
N SER A 101 -6.88 -3.96 10.40
CA SER A 101 -6.62 -4.80 9.22
C SER A 101 -5.30 -4.43 8.54
N TYR A 102 -5.02 -3.13 8.37
CA TYR A 102 -3.75 -2.65 7.83
C TYR A 102 -2.55 -3.13 8.66
N ALA A 103 -2.63 -3.03 9.99
CA ALA A 103 -1.60 -3.53 10.90
C ALA A 103 -1.36 -5.04 10.75
N SER A 104 -2.44 -5.83 10.62
CA SER A 104 -2.35 -7.28 10.37
C SER A 104 -1.70 -7.59 9.04
N ILE A 105 -2.01 -6.84 7.97
CA ILE A 105 -1.44 -7.07 6.64
C ILE A 105 0.05 -6.75 6.62
N VAL A 106 0.52 -5.73 7.36
CA VAL A 106 1.97 -5.47 7.52
C VAL A 106 2.67 -6.66 8.18
N THR A 107 2.05 -7.24 9.21
CA THR A 107 2.58 -8.45 9.88
C THR A 107 2.65 -9.64 8.92
N ASP A 108 1.62 -9.82 8.10
CA ASP A 108 1.60 -10.89 7.12
C ASP A 108 2.63 -10.64 5.98
N MET A 109 2.84 -9.38 5.53
CA MET A 109 3.89 -9.00 4.56
C MET A 109 5.30 -9.32 5.09
N LYS A 110 5.56 -9.03 6.36
CA LYS A 110 6.82 -9.40 7.03
C LYS A 110 7.02 -10.91 7.05
N SER A 111 5.98 -11.65 7.40
CA SER A 111 6.00 -13.12 7.40
C SER A 111 6.26 -13.68 6.00
N ALA A 112 5.69 -13.07 4.96
CA ALA A 112 5.93 -13.45 3.56
C ALA A 112 7.38 -13.20 3.16
N LEU A 113 7.95 -12.04 3.49
CA LEU A 113 9.33 -11.68 3.18
C LEU A 113 10.36 -12.55 3.93
N GLN A 114 10.03 -13.00 5.14
CA GLN A 114 10.85 -13.94 5.90
C GLN A 114 10.86 -15.35 5.29
N LYS A 115 9.73 -15.78 4.71
CA LYS A 115 9.61 -17.08 4.03
C LYS A 115 10.25 -17.06 2.65
N ASP A 116 10.12 -15.93 1.95
CA ASP A 116 10.65 -15.73 0.61
C ASP A 116 11.22 -14.31 0.47
N SER A 117 12.55 -14.24 0.41
CA SER A 117 13.29 -12.98 0.23
C SER A 117 13.01 -12.28 -1.11
N GLN A 118 12.49 -13.03 -2.10
CA GLN A 118 12.21 -12.57 -3.45
C GLN A 118 10.74 -12.19 -3.65
N VAL A 119 9.89 -12.36 -2.62
CA VAL A 119 8.46 -12.02 -2.71
C VAL A 119 8.27 -10.59 -3.20
N ASN A 120 7.29 -10.40 -4.07
CA ASN A 120 6.91 -9.09 -4.57
C ASN A 120 5.72 -8.55 -3.77
N LEU A 121 5.99 -7.63 -2.85
CA LEU A 121 4.96 -6.99 -2.02
C LEU A 121 4.24 -5.85 -2.74
N GLY A 122 4.75 -5.39 -3.89
CA GLY A 122 4.27 -4.19 -4.59
C GLY A 122 2.79 -4.21 -4.95
N PRO A 123 2.25 -5.31 -5.51
CA PRO A 123 0.82 -5.43 -5.76
C PRO A 123 -0.03 -5.33 -4.49
N VAL A 124 0.40 -5.93 -3.38
CA VAL A 124 -0.29 -5.87 -2.09
C VAL A 124 -0.25 -4.45 -1.54
N ILE A 125 0.92 -3.80 -1.58
CA ILE A 125 1.11 -2.42 -1.11
C ILE A 125 0.13 -1.48 -1.84
N LYS A 126 0.12 -1.53 -3.18
CA LYS A 126 -0.70 -0.63 -4.00
C LYS A 126 -2.21 -0.88 -3.86
N LYS A 127 -2.63 -2.14 -3.74
CA LYS A 127 -4.05 -2.48 -3.66
C LYS A 127 -4.63 -2.25 -2.27
N THR A 128 -3.87 -2.58 -1.23
CA THR A 128 -4.35 -2.55 0.15
C THR A 128 -4.22 -1.16 0.75
N PHE A 129 -3.08 -0.50 0.50
CA PHE A 129 -2.76 0.80 1.06
C PHE A 129 -3.00 1.89 0.02
N ASP A 130 -4.22 1.96 -0.51
CA ASP A 130 -4.65 3.14 -1.27
C ASP A 130 -4.45 4.37 -0.39
N PHE A 131 -3.56 5.29 -0.82
CA PHE A 131 -3.14 6.42 0.01
C PHE A 131 -4.31 7.33 0.39
N SER A 132 -5.30 7.47 -0.49
CA SER A 132 -6.46 8.32 -0.21
C SER A 132 -7.35 7.68 0.85
N LYS A 133 -7.65 6.38 0.70
CA LYS A 133 -8.47 5.65 1.66
C LYS A 133 -7.77 5.53 3.01
N LEU A 134 -6.51 5.09 3.02
CA LEU A 134 -5.72 4.94 4.25
C LEU A 134 -5.67 6.25 5.04
N ARG A 135 -5.39 7.38 4.37
CA ARG A 135 -5.38 8.70 5.03
C ARG A 135 -6.77 9.06 5.57
N ALA A 136 -7.84 8.76 4.82
CA ALA A 136 -9.19 9.02 5.26
C ALA A 136 -9.56 8.19 6.51
N ASP A 137 -9.23 6.90 6.53
CA ASP A 137 -9.50 6.02 7.68
C ASP A 137 -8.72 6.49 8.92
N LEU A 138 -7.41 6.77 8.76
CA LEU A 138 -6.57 7.29 9.84
C LEU A 138 -7.12 8.61 10.39
N ASN A 139 -7.47 9.58 9.53
CA ASN A 139 -8.03 10.85 9.98
C ASN A 139 -9.42 10.69 10.62
N THR A 140 -10.23 9.74 10.13
CA THR A 140 -11.55 9.45 10.70
C THR A 140 -11.40 8.89 12.10
N LEU A 141 -10.52 7.92 12.32
CA LEU A 141 -10.22 7.43 13.67
C LEU A 141 -9.65 8.54 14.56
N ASN A 142 -8.79 9.40 13.99
CA ASN A 142 -8.20 10.52 14.72
C ASN A 142 -9.23 11.51 15.27
N SER A 143 -10.39 11.65 14.61
CA SER A 143 -11.43 12.58 15.04
C SER A 143 -12.08 12.23 16.38
N ALA A 144 -11.89 11.00 16.88
CA ALA A 144 -12.35 10.58 18.20
C ALA A 144 -11.45 11.05 19.34
N PHE A 145 -10.26 11.58 19.05
CA PHE A 145 -9.33 12.04 20.07
C PHE A 145 -9.49 13.55 20.34
N ASP A 146 -9.09 14.00 21.53
CA ASP A 146 -9.01 15.42 21.83
C ASP A 146 -7.86 16.11 21.07
N GLU A 147 -7.83 17.45 21.07
CA GLU A 147 -6.90 18.22 20.25
C GLU A 147 -5.42 17.93 20.57
N GLU A 148 -5.06 17.75 21.85
CA GLU A 148 -3.67 17.49 22.22
C GLU A 148 -3.24 16.06 21.83
N THR A 149 -4.15 15.09 21.94
CA THR A 149 -3.94 13.73 21.43
C THR A 149 -3.82 13.71 19.91
N GLN A 150 -4.70 14.44 19.21
CA GLN A 150 -4.67 14.56 17.75
C GLN A 150 -3.31 15.07 17.25
N ARG A 151 -2.67 16.03 17.94
CA ARG A 151 -1.34 16.54 17.56
C ARG A 151 -0.26 15.46 17.65
N GLY A 152 -0.36 14.56 18.62
CA GLY A 152 0.55 13.43 18.79
C GLY A 152 0.35 12.38 17.71
N THR A 153 -0.89 11.97 17.52
CA THR A 153 -1.28 10.97 16.53
C THR A 153 -1.14 11.44 15.09
N ASP A 154 -1.29 12.73 14.78
CA ASP A 154 -1.01 13.28 13.44
C ASP A 154 0.46 13.10 13.02
N ARG A 155 1.39 13.05 13.98
CA ARG A 155 2.80 12.70 13.71
C ARG A 155 2.91 11.24 13.32
N LEU A 156 2.22 10.35 14.03
CA LEU A 156 2.14 8.92 13.72
C LEU A 156 1.54 8.67 12.33
N ILE A 157 0.42 9.33 12.01
CA ILE A 157 -0.24 9.23 10.70
C ILE A 157 0.70 9.63 9.58
N ARG A 158 1.42 10.76 9.73
CA ARG A 158 2.42 11.18 8.74
C ARG A 158 3.57 10.18 8.60
N GLY A 159 4.04 9.63 9.72
CA GLY A 159 5.07 8.58 9.74
C GLY A 159 4.63 7.32 8.98
N ILE A 160 3.42 6.83 9.23
CA ILE A 160 2.84 5.67 8.54
C ILE A 160 2.81 5.87 7.02
N LEU A 161 2.31 7.03 6.56
CA LEU A 161 2.22 7.35 5.13
C LEU A 161 3.60 7.46 4.47
N GLN A 162 4.58 8.06 5.17
CA GLN A 162 5.95 8.14 4.68
C GLN A 162 6.59 6.75 4.60
N ASP A 163 6.49 5.94 5.66
CA ASP A 163 7.09 4.61 5.73
C ASP A 163 6.53 3.67 4.65
N LEU A 164 5.23 3.78 4.32
CA LEU A 164 4.62 3.07 3.20
C LEU A 164 5.21 3.47 1.85
N THR A 165 5.39 4.76 1.62
CA THR A 165 6.03 5.27 0.39
C THR A 165 7.45 4.72 0.26
N GLU A 166 8.21 4.76 1.36
CA GLU A 166 9.58 4.25 1.37
C GLU A 166 9.65 2.72 1.23
N LEU A 167 8.65 1.99 1.73
CA LEU A 167 8.53 0.54 1.56
C LEU A 167 8.24 0.19 0.10
N GLU A 168 7.38 0.94 -0.59
CA GLU A 168 7.11 0.74 -2.02
C GLU A 168 8.39 0.88 -2.85
N VAL A 169 9.16 1.95 -2.60
CA VAL A 169 10.47 2.17 -3.24
C VAL A 169 11.45 1.05 -2.90
N ALA A 170 11.51 0.64 -1.62
CA ALA A 170 12.38 -0.45 -1.19
C ALA A 170 11.99 -1.80 -1.80
N ASN A 171 10.71 -2.05 -2.07
CA ASN A 171 10.25 -3.28 -2.70
C ASN A 171 10.57 -3.35 -4.21
N ALA A 172 10.63 -2.21 -4.91
CA ALA A 172 10.74 -2.12 -6.38
C ALA A 172 11.94 -2.89 -6.98
N GLN A 173 11.74 -4.13 -7.41
CA GLN A 173 12.79 -4.99 -7.95
C GLN A 173 12.79 -4.94 -9.48
N LYS A 174 13.98 -4.92 -10.08
CA LYS A 174 14.12 -5.09 -11.53
C LYS A 174 13.89 -6.56 -11.88
N GLU A 175 13.17 -6.81 -12.96
CA GLU A 175 12.90 -8.16 -13.45
C GLU A 175 14.20 -8.92 -13.74
N GLY A 176 14.25 -10.20 -13.36
CA GLY A 176 15.41 -11.08 -13.57
C GLY A 176 16.61 -10.80 -12.66
N ILE A 177 16.57 -9.76 -11.81
CA ILE A 177 17.64 -9.50 -10.83
C ILE A 177 17.15 -9.96 -9.45
N PRO A 178 17.89 -10.84 -8.75
CA PRO A 178 17.53 -11.22 -7.39
C PRO A 178 17.75 -10.06 -6.40
N ARG A 179 16.90 -9.98 -5.39
CA ARG A 179 17.02 -9.05 -4.28
C ARG A 179 18.20 -9.46 -3.39
N SER A 180 19.09 -8.50 -3.09
CA SER A 180 20.21 -8.72 -2.17
C SER A 180 19.79 -8.77 -0.71
N GLU A 181 20.58 -9.43 0.12
CA GLU A 181 20.35 -9.53 1.57
C GLU A 181 20.22 -8.16 2.25
N ILE A 182 21.06 -7.19 1.86
CA ILE A 182 21.00 -5.80 2.37
C ILE A 182 19.64 -5.18 2.07
N ARG A 183 19.08 -5.45 0.89
CA ARG A 183 17.77 -4.93 0.49
C ARG A 183 16.64 -5.61 1.25
N VAL A 184 16.73 -6.92 1.46
CA VAL A 184 15.79 -7.68 2.30
C VAL A 184 15.81 -7.15 3.74
N ALA A 185 17.00 -6.94 4.32
CA ALA A 185 17.16 -6.38 5.65
C ALA A 185 16.55 -4.98 5.77
N LYS A 186 16.75 -4.11 4.77
CA LYS A 186 16.11 -2.79 4.71
C LYS A 186 14.58 -2.90 4.65
N MET A 187 14.03 -3.83 3.87
CA MET A 187 12.59 -4.04 3.80
C MET A 187 12.02 -4.56 5.13
N ASN A 188 12.68 -5.52 5.77
CA ASN A 188 12.30 -6.00 7.10
C ASN A 188 12.29 -4.85 8.12
N ALA A 189 13.36 -4.03 8.16
CA ALA A 189 13.43 -2.88 9.06
C ALA A 189 12.31 -1.84 8.81
N LYS A 190 11.89 -1.66 7.54
CA LYS A 190 10.75 -0.79 7.21
C LYS A 190 9.42 -1.40 7.65
N LEU A 191 9.22 -2.70 7.43
CA LEU A 191 8.02 -3.41 7.90
C LEU A 191 7.93 -3.39 9.44
N ASP A 192 9.05 -3.51 10.14
CA ASP A 192 9.11 -3.40 11.61
C ASP A 192 8.70 -2.01 12.08
N LYS A 193 9.22 -0.95 11.44
CA LYS A 193 8.84 0.43 11.76
C LYS A 193 7.36 0.70 11.49
N LEU A 194 6.87 0.25 10.33
CA LEU A 194 5.49 0.43 9.93
C LEU A 194 4.54 -0.32 10.87
N GLN A 195 4.87 -1.56 11.24
CA GLN A 195 4.11 -2.34 12.22
C GLN A 195 4.11 -1.64 13.59
N GLY A 196 5.27 -1.15 14.03
CA GLY A 196 5.40 -0.38 15.27
C GLY A 196 4.51 0.87 15.26
N ALA A 197 4.52 1.64 14.17
CA ALA A 197 3.71 2.85 14.03
C ALA A 197 2.21 2.57 14.05
N PHE A 198 1.73 1.54 13.34
CA PHE A 198 0.33 1.13 13.40
C PHE A 198 -0.08 0.65 14.80
N ASN A 199 0.75 -0.18 15.44
CA ASN A 199 0.48 -0.68 16.79
C ASN A 199 0.46 0.47 17.80
N GLU A 200 1.39 1.42 17.69
CA GLU A 200 1.44 2.58 18.57
C GLU A 200 0.20 3.45 18.40
N TYR A 201 -0.19 3.72 17.15
CA TYR A 201 -1.40 4.48 16.85
C TYR A 201 -2.67 3.79 17.38
N LEU A 202 -2.78 2.47 17.26
CA LEU A 202 -3.92 1.72 17.78
C LEU A 202 -4.02 1.70 19.31
N LYS A 203 -2.92 1.90 20.05
CA LYS A 203 -2.98 2.00 21.52
C LYS A 203 -3.78 3.21 21.97
N PHE A 204 -3.76 4.32 21.23
CA PHE A 204 -4.56 5.52 21.54
C PHE A 204 -6.07 5.27 21.45
N ALA A 205 -6.50 4.25 20.68
CA ALA A 205 -7.91 3.87 20.59
C ALA A 205 -8.30 2.76 21.60
N GLN A 206 -7.37 2.32 22.46
CA GLN A 206 -7.55 1.24 23.43
C GLN A 206 -7.23 1.69 24.86
N SER A 207 -6.84 2.95 25.04
CA SER A 207 -6.42 3.57 26.30
C SER A 207 -7.58 3.91 27.22
#